data_AF-A0A3D9IVN0-F1
#
_entry.id   AF-A0A3D9IVN0-F1
#
_cell.length_a   1.000
_cell.length_b   1.000
_cell.length_c   1.000
_cell.angle_alpha   90.00
_cell.angle_beta   90.00
_cell.angle_gamma   90.00
#
_symmetry.space_group_name_H-M   'P 1'
#
loop_
_entity.id
_entity.type
_entity.pdbx_description
1 polymer ?
#
loop_
_entity_poly.entity_id
_entity_poly.type
_entity_poly.pdbx_seq_one_letter_code
_entity_poly.pdbx_strand_id
1 'polypeptide(L)'
;MKDKHTDRWNTYEPFHVVLGDKKVVDIIITNHARTRWTDRVESERTGYSDIAEFMWECLKEDRIVSYYRNEQDVYTIDDDLVFVAEFAVSETDTDLLGNPLHKMIVVTFLGRMSETMELRDLKTYYSWLRHSRRMTLIKNNRKRR
;
A
#
# COMPACT_ATOMS: atom_id res chain seq x y z
N MET A 1 1.63 28.99 45.78
CA MET A 1 0.18 28.71 45.63
C MET A 1 -0.25 29.26 44.28
N LYS A 2 -0.82 28.37 43.44
CA LYS A 2 -1.26 28.51 42.04
C LYS A 2 -0.13 28.55 40.99
N ASP A 3 0.20 27.40 40.38
CA ASP A 3 -0.50 26.71 39.26
C ASP A 3 -0.23 27.45 37.93
N LYS A 4 0.04 26.82 36.79
CA LYS A 4 0.06 25.42 36.36
C LYS A 4 0.61 25.41 34.93
N HIS A 5 1.24 24.30 34.56
CA HIS A 5 1.37 23.77 33.20
C HIS A 5 1.59 24.77 32.06
N THR A 6 2.83 24.90 31.67
CA THR A 6 3.12 24.77 30.24
C THR A 6 4.19 23.71 30.15
N ASP A 7 3.74 22.45 30.24
CA ASP A 7 4.53 21.33 29.78
C ASP A 7 4.95 21.64 28.35
N ARG A 8 6.26 21.61 28.14
CA ARG A 8 6.88 21.71 26.83
C ARG A 8 6.42 20.51 26.02
N TRP A 9 5.30 20.63 25.32
CA TRP A 9 4.89 19.68 24.27
C TRP A 9 5.88 19.81 23.12
N ASN A 10 6.97 19.05 23.22
CA ASN A 10 7.97 18.96 22.19
C ASN A 10 8.31 17.48 21.95
N THR A 11 7.40 16.76 21.29
CA THR A 11 7.73 15.58 20.48
C THR A 11 6.56 15.33 19.51
N TYR A 12 6.68 15.78 18.27
CA TYR A 12 5.71 15.46 17.21
C TYR A 12 5.73 13.93 17.02
N GLU A 13 4.66 13.24 17.38
CA GLU A 13 4.45 11.88 16.91
C GLU A 13 4.26 11.92 15.39
N PRO A 14 5.02 11.15 14.59
CA PRO A 14 4.79 11.10 13.16
C PRO A 14 3.36 10.61 12.88
N PHE A 15 2.64 11.34 12.05
CA PHE A 15 1.31 10.94 11.61
C PHE A 15 1.41 9.58 10.89
N HIS A 16 0.68 8.60 11.41
CA HIS A 16 0.61 7.26 10.82
C HIS A 16 -0.84 6.77 10.80
N VAL A 17 -1.15 5.89 9.85
CA VAL A 17 -2.43 5.19 9.78
C VAL A 17 -2.18 3.69 9.86
N VAL A 18 -3.02 2.98 10.60
CA VAL A 18 -2.85 1.55 10.82
C VAL A 18 -3.50 0.76 9.68
N LEU A 19 -2.79 -0.22 9.14
CA LEU A 19 -3.30 -1.22 8.21
C LEU A 19 -2.90 -2.61 8.70
N GLY A 20 -3.82 -3.32 9.34
CA GLY A 20 -3.52 -4.58 10.00
C GLY A 20 -2.50 -4.40 11.13
N ASP A 21 -1.33 -5.04 11.01
CA ASP A 21 -0.22 -4.92 11.96
C ASP A 21 0.80 -3.83 11.58
N LYS A 22 0.56 -3.09 10.49
CA LYS A 22 1.48 -2.08 9.97
C LYS A 22 1.04 -0.67 10.35
N LYS A 23 2.00 0.16 10.76
CA LYS A 23 1.83 1.60 10.96
C LYS A 23 2.38 2.35 9.74
N VAL A 24 1.52 2.74 8.82
CA VAL A 24 1.88 3.36 7.55
C VAL A 24 2.13 4.86 7.73
N VAL A 25 3.32 5.33 7.36
CA VAL A 25 3.71 6.76 7.42
C VAL A 25 3.95 7.37 6.05
N ASP A 26 4.12 6.53 5.03
CA ASP A 26 4.37 6.98 3.66
C ASP A 26 3.79 5.97 2.67
N ILE A 27 3.36 6.46 1.51
CA ILE A 27 2.83 5.64 0.41
C ILE A 27 3.65 5.95 -0.84
N ILE A 28 4.39 4.95 -1.29
CA ILE A 28 5.26 5.04 -2.47
C ILE A 28 4.58 4.31 -3.63
N ILE A 29 4.27 5.05 -4.69
CA ILE A 29 3.73 4.48 -5.92
C ILE A 29 4.89 4.18 -6.88
N THR A 30 5.10 2.90 -7.20
CA THR A 30 6.11 2.51 -8.18
C THR A 30 5.69 2.91 -9.60
N ASN A 31 6.67 3.07 -10.51
CA ASN A 31 6.35 3.32 -11.93
C ASN A 31 5.49 2.20 -12.54
N HIS A 32 5.70 0.94 -12.11
CA HIS A 32 4.90 -0.17 -12.57
C HIS A 32 3.43 -0.06 -12.12
N ALA A 33 3.20 0.29 -10.85
CA ALA A 33 1.86 0.58 -10.35
C ALA A 33 1.21 1.74 -11.12
N ARG A 34 1.93 2.84 -11.33
CA ARG A 34 1.40 4.00 -12.06
C ARG A 34 0.97 3.66 -13.49
N THR A 35 1.77 2.90 -14.24
CA THR A 35 1.36 2.43 -15.57
C THR A 35 0.11 1.55 -15.50
N ARG A 36 0.06 0.63 -14.53
CA ARG A 36 -1.09 -0.28 -14.39
C ARG A 36 -2.37 0.41 -13.95
N TRP A 37 -2.27 1.47 -13.16
CA TRP A 37 -3.38 2.35 -12.82
C TRP A 37 -4.01 2.94 -14.08
N THR A 38 -3.19 3.58 -14.92
CA THR A 38 -3.64 4.16 -16.19
C THR A 38 -4.28 3.13 -17.11
N ASP A 39 -3.73 1.92 -17.15
CA ASP A 39 -4.20 0.86 -18.04
C ASP A 39 -5.48 0.15 -17.57
N ARG A 40 -5.76 0.12 -16.25
CA ARG A 40 -6.73 -0.84 -15.67
C ARG A 40 -7.64 -0.29 -14.58
N VAL A 41 -7.48 0.97 -14.20
CA VAL A 41 -8.22 1.56 -13.07
C VAL A 41 -8.87 2.87 -13.46
N GLU A 42 -8.08 3.84 -13.93
CA GLU A 42 -8.57 5.16 -14.32
C GLU A 42 -7.58 5.88 -15.24
N SER A 43 -8.10 6.65 -16.21
CA SER A 43 -7.30 7.35 -17.22
C SER A 43 -7.15 8.86 -16.99
N GLU A 44 -7.97 9.47 -16.13
CA GLU A 44 -8.00 10.93 -15.96
C GLU A 44 -6.97 11.42 -14.93
N ARG A 45 -7.02 10.88 -13.70
CA ARG A 45 -6.09 11.22 -12.62
C ARG A 45 -5.00 10.16 -12.50
N THR A 46 -3.90 10.36 -13.23
CA THR A 46 -2.84 9.33 -13.40
C THR A 46 -1.47 9.76 -12.89
N GLY A 47 -1.38 10.90 -12.20
CA GLY A 47 -0.16 11.35 -11.55
C GLY A 47 0.20 10.48 -10.34
N TYR A 48 1.49 10.39 -10.02
CA TYR A 48 1.94 9.71 -8.81
C TYR A 48 1.29 10.29 -7.55
N SER A 49 1.15 11.62 -7.49
CA SER A 49 0.50 12.33 -6.40
C SER A 49 -0.99 12.03 -6.32
N ASP A 50 -1.70 11.96 -7.45
CA ASP A 50 -3.13 11.65 -7.48
C ASP A 50 -3.39 10.24 -6.93
N ILE A 51 -2.60 9.27 -7.38
CA ILE A 51 -2.72 7.88 -6.92
C ILE A 51 -2.38 7.80 -5.43
N ALA A 52 -1.30 8.45 -4.98
CA ALA A 52 -0.94 8.45 -3.57
C ALA A 52 -2.01 9.13 -2.69
N GLU A 53 -2.60 10.23 -3.15
CA GLU A 53 -3.70 10.93 -2.48
C GLU A 53 -4.93 10.01 -2.35
N PHE A 54 -5.37 9.39 -3.44
CA PHE A 54 -6.46 8.42 -3.43
C PHE A 54 -6.21 7.26 -2.45
N MET A 55 -4.99 6.71 -2.46
CA MET A 55 -4.61 5.63 -1.55
C MET A 55 -4.63 6.10 -0.08
N TRP A 56 -4.20 7.33 0.20
CA TRP A 56 -4.27 7.92 1.53
C TRP A 56 -5.70 8.13 2.02
N GLU A 57 -6.59 8.61 1.15
CA GLU A 57 -8.02 8.75 1.46
C GLU A 57 -8.62 7.38 1.82
N CYS A 58 -8.41 6.37 0.96
CA CYS A 58 -8.90 5.01 1.20
C CYS A 58 -8.34 4.41 2.50
N LEU A 59 -7.06 4.65 2.79
CA LEU A 59 -6.42 4.15 4.01
C LEU A 59 -6.99 4.84 5.27
N LYS A 60 -7.21 6.15 5.22
CA LYS A 60 -7.79 6.92 6.36
C LYS A 60 -9.25 6.56 6.63
N GLU A 61 -9.97 6.18 5.59
CA GLU A 61 -11.38 5.76 5.65
C GLU A 61 -11.56 4.27 5.97
N ASP A 62 -10.47 3.54 6.24
CA ASP A 62 -10.47 2.08 6.50
C ASP A 62 -11.08 1.25 5.35
N ARG A 63 -10.94 1.72 4.11
CA ARG A 63 -11.46 1.06 2.90
C ARG A 63 -10.51 0.01 2.33
N ILE A 64 -9.28 -0.06 2.83
CA ILE A 64 -8.26 -1.00 2.38
C ILE A 64 -8.32 -2.27 3.24
N VAL A 65 -8.68 -3.38 2.62
CA VAL A 65 -8.77 -4.69 3.29
C VAL A 65 -7.72 -5.63 2.74
N SER A 66 -7.13 -6.44 3.61
CA SER A 66 -6.22 -7.50 3.18
C SER A 66 -7.01 -8.66 2.61
N TYR A 67 -6.76 -8.99 1.34
CA TYR A 67 -7.45 -10.06 0.64
C TYR A 67 -6.70 -11.39 0.73
N TYR A 68 -5.37 -11.35 0.55
CA TYR A 68 -4.54 -12.56 0.55
C TYR A 68 -3.13 -12.23 1.05
N ARG A 69 -2.64 -12.97 2.05
CA ARG A 69 -1.35 -12.78 2.73
C ARG A 69 -0.45 -14.01 2.62
N ASN A 70 -0.17 -14.47 1.40
CA ASN A 70 0.78 -15.57 1.20
C ASN A 70 2.10 -15.00 0.66
N GLU A 71 2.62 -15.52 -0.46
CA GLU A 71 3.86 -15.02 -1.07
C GLU A 71 3.81 -13.54 -1.50
N GLN A 72 2.61 -12.93 -1.58
CA GLN A 72 2.41 -11.51 -1.86
C GLN A 72 1.28 -10.98 -0.98
N ASP A 73 1.45 -9.75 -0.49
CA ASP A 73 0.40 -9.04 0.24
C ASP A 73 -0.53 -8.34 -0.76
N VAL A 74 -1.71 -8.95 -0.95
CA VAL A 74 -2.76 -8.48 -1.85
C VAL A 74 -3.85 -7.82 -1.04
N TYR A 75 -4.29 -6.66 -1.53
CA TYR A 75 -5.27 -5.82 -0.88
C TYR A 75 -6.39 -5.46 -1.85
N THR A 76 -7.57 -5.20 -1.28
CA THR A 76 -8.74 -4.70 -1.96
C THR A 76 -9.14 -3.34 -1.42
N ILE A 77 -9.70 -2.50 -2.28
CA ILE A 77 -10.41 -1.27 -1.92
C ILE A 77 -11.86 -1.45 -2.34
N ASP A 78 -12.78 -1.26 -1.38
CA ASP A 78 -14.23 -1.43 -1.55
C ASP A 78 -14.62 -2.78 -2.18
N ASP A 79 -13.87 -3.84 -1.87
CA ASP A 79 -14.04 -5.19 -2.44
C ASP A 79 -14.02 -5.25 -3.99
N ASP A 80 -13.48 -4.22 -4.65
CA ASP A 80 -13.46 -4.10 -6.10
C ASP A 80 -12.05 -3.89 -6.65
N LEU A 81 -11.38 -2.81 -6.27
CA LEU A 81 -10.06 -2.49 -6.80
C LEU A 81 -8.99 -3.32 -6.10
N VAL A 82 -8.25 -4.10 -6.87
CA VAL A 82 -7.22 -5.01 -6.36
C VAL A 82 -5.83 -4.48 -6.63
N PHE A 83 -4.98 -4.48 -5.60
CA PHE A 83 -3.58 -4.07 -5.71
C PHE A 83 -2.64 -4.94 -4.86
N VAL A 84 -1.35 -4.85 -5.16
CA VAL A 84 -0.28 -5.52 -4.42
C VAL A 84 0.63 -4.47 -3.82
N ALA A 85 0.95 -4.62 -2.54
CA ALA A 85 1.87 -3.74 -1.84
C ALA A 85 2.93 -4.55 -1.07
N GLU A 86 4.07 -3.91 -0.85
CA GLU A 86 5.10 -4.38 0.07
C GLU A 86 5.29 -3.33 1.18
N PHE A 87 5.80 -3.74 2.33
CA PHE A 87 6.08 -2.84 3.44
C PHE A 87 7.57 -2.85 3.76
N ALA A 88 8.16 -1.66 3.79
CA ALA A 88 9.52 -1.46 4.27
C ALA A 88 9.48 -0.71 5.60
N VAL A 89 10.30 -1.11 6.58
CA VAL A 89 10.48 -0.35 7.81
C VAL A 89 11.13 0.99 7.46
N SER A 90 10.63 2.08 8.02
CA SER A 90 11.28 3.38 7.89
C SER A 90 12.54 3.39 8.75
N GLU A 91 13.69 3.65 8.13
CA GLU A 91 14.97 3.75 8.83
C GLU A 91 15.07 5.03 9.67
N THR A 92 14.25 6.03 9.37
CA THR A 92 14.30 7.37 9.99
C THR A 92 13.19 7.60 11.01
N ASP A 93 12.10 6.82 10.94
CA ASP A 93 10.87 7.11 11.67
C ASP A 93 10.52 5.98 12.63
N THR A 94 10.34 6.33 13.90
CA THR A 94 9.83 5.44 14.95
C THR A 94 8.74 6.17 15.72
N ASP A 95 7.78 5.43 16.27
CA ASP A 95 6.78 6.05 17.14
C ASP A 95 7.37 6.43 18.51
N LEU A 96 6.58 7.09 19.36
CA LEU A 96 7.02 7.51 20.70
C LEU A 96 7.44 6.35 21.62
N LEU A 97 7.04 5.11 21.30
CA LEU A 97 7.37 3.90 22.03
C LEU A 97 8.52 3.12 21.37
N GLY A 98 9.11 3.64 20.29
CA GLY A 98 10.18 3.02 19.53
C GLY A 98 9.72 1.92 18.57
N ASN A 99 8.42 1.77 18.32
CA ASN A 99 7.94 0.80 17.34
C ASN A 99 8.28 1.25 15.91
N PRO A 100 8.54 0.30 15.00
CA PRO A 100 8.85 0.61 13.62
C PRO A 100 7.63 1.20 12.90
N LEU A 101 7.86 2.31 12.20
CA LEU A 101 6.92 2.84 11.22
C LEU A 101 7.24 2.24 9.84
N HIS A 102 6.26 2.20 8.95
CA HIS A 102 6.35 1.48 7.69
C HIS A 102 6.01 2.39 6.51
N LYS A 103 6.74 2.22 5.41
CA LYS A 103 6.41 2.76 4.10
C LYS A 103 5.67 1.69 3.32
N MET A 104 4.46 2.01 2.86
CA MET A 104 3.70 1.15 1.96
C MET A 104 4.16 1.40 0.53
N ILE A 105 4.68 0.38 -0.12
CA ILE A 105 5.19 0.44 -1.49
C ILE A 105 4.16 -0.25 -2.39
N VAL A 106 3.38 0.51 -3.15
CA VAL A 106 2.41 -0.03 -4.10
C VAL A 106 3.17 -0.53 -5.33
N VAL A 107 3.23 -1.86 -5.48
CA VAL A 107 3.99 -2.54 -6.53
C VAL A 107 3.21 -2.59 -7.83
N THR A 108 1.91 -2.90 -7.77
CA THR A 108 1.06 -2.99 -8.95
C THR A 108 -0.41 -2.84 -8.62
N PHE A 109 -1.20 -2.37 -9.59
CA PHE A 109 -2.65 -2.55 -9.61
C PHE A 109 -3.00 -3.72 -10.54
N LEU A 110 -3.85 -4.62 -10.06
CA LEU A 110 -4.32 -5.74 -10.87
C LEU A 110 -5.51 -5.33 -11.74
N GLY A 111 -6.38 -4.46 -11.22
CA GLY A 111 -7.59 -3.96 -11.87
C GLY A 111 -8.80 -4.04 -10.93
N ARG A 112 -10.01 -3.86 -11.49
CA ARG A 112 -11.28 -3.97 -10.76
C ARG A 112 -11.92 -5.35 -10.94
N MET A 113 -12.40 -5.97 -9.87
CA MET A 113 -13.13 -7.25 -9.92
C MET A 113 -14.48 -7.14 -10.62
N SER A 114 -15.09 -5.96 -10.58
CA SER A 114 -16.32 -5.62 -11.31
C SER A 114 -16.13 -5.66 -12.82
N GLU A 115 -14.94 -5.31 -13.31
CA GLU A 115 -14.61 -5.23 -14.74
C GLU A 115 -13.86 -6.48 -15.26
N THR A 116 -13.04 -7.11 -14.43
CA THR A 116 -12.17 -8.23 -14.82
C THR A 116 -12.58 -9.51 -14.10
N MET A 117 -13.29 -10.41 -14.79
CA MET A 117 -13.81 -11.66 -14.21
C MET A 117 -12.70 -12.54 -13.62
N GLU A 118 -11.50 -12.53 -14.21
CA GLU A 118 -10.37 -13.33 -13.75
C GLU A 118 -9.86 -12.90 -12.37
N LEU A 119 -10.12 -11.66 -11.95
CA LEU A 119 -9.72 -11.16 -10.62
C LEU A 119 -10.67 -11.61 -9.50
N ARG A 120 -11.82 -12.22 -9.82
CA ARG A 120 -12.75 -12.73 -8.79
C ARG A 120 -12.22 -13.97 -8.09
N ASP A 121 -11.37 -14.74 -8.76
CA ASP A 121 -10.63 -15.86 -8.18
C ASP A 121 -9.13 -15.58 -8.27
N LEU A 122 -8.63 -14.79 -7.32
CA LEU A 122 -7.21 -14.40 -7.30
C LEU A 122 -6.28 -15.60 -7.15
N LYS A 123 -6.70 -16.67 -6.48
CA LYS A 123 -5.88 -17.89 -6.35
C LYS A 123 -5.65 -18.52 -7.72
N THR A 124 -6.71 -18.64 -8.51
CA THR A 124 -6.62 -19.12 -9.90
C THR A 124 -5.90 -18.12 -10.79
N TYR A 125 -6.15 -16.82 -10.64
CA TYR A 125 -5.45 -15.75 -11.36
C TYR A 125 -3.93 -15.84 -11.21
N TYR A 126 -3.44 -15.94 -9.97
CA TYR A 126 -2.01 -16.05 -9.68
C TYR A 126 -1.42 -17.38 -10.13
N SER A 127 -2.19 -18.48 -10.01
CA SER A 127 -1.78 -19.77 -10.57
C SER A 127 -1.59 -19.66 -12.08
N TRP A 128 -2.52 -19.04 -12.80
CA TRP A 128 -2.41 -18.81 -14.24
C TRP A 128 -1.28 -17.84 -14.61
N LEU A 129 -1.08 -16.76 -13.85
CA LEU A 129 -0.02 -15.78 -14.09
C LEU A 129 1.38 -16.43 -13.99
N ARG A 130 1.57 -17.32 -13.01
CA ARG A 130 2.81 -18.08 -12.81
C ARG A 130 3.12 -19.01 -13.98
N HIS A 131 2.10 -19.63 -14.57
CA HIS A 131 2.26 -20.59 -15.66
C HIS A 131 2.36 -19.90 -17.04
N SER A 132 1.84 -18.68 -17.19
CA SER A 132 1.80 -17.95 -18.47
C SER A 132 3.05 -17.09 -18.78
N ARG A 133 4.10 -17.14 -17.94
CA ARG A 133 5.32 -16.29 -18.04
C ARG A 133 5.05 -14.77 -18.03
N ARG A 134 3.82 -14.32 -17.72
CA ARG A 134 3.44 -12.88 -17.61
C ARG A 134 3.83 -12.23 -16.29
N MET A 135 4.52 -12.94 -15.40
CA MET A 135 4.99 -12.38 -14.13
C MET A 135 6.23 -11.50 -14.32
N THR A 136 6.04 -10.25 -14.75
CA THR A 136 6.96 -9.14 -14.45
C THR A 136 6.74 -8.56 -13.05
N LEU A 137 6.02 -9.28 -12.18
CA LEU A 137 5.73 -8.89 -10.80
C LEU A 137 6.84 -9.23 -9.81
N ILE A 138 7.86 -9.98 -10.23
CA ILE A 138 8.75 -10.67 -9.29
C ILE A 138 10.19 -10.55 -9.77
N LYS A 139 11.05 -10.08 -8.86
CA LYS A 139 12.52 -9.95 -8.91
C LYS A 139 13.06 -8.55 -9.21
N ASN A 140 12.87 -7.64 -8.26
CA ASN A 140 13.87 -6.60 -8.00
C ASN A 140 14.27 -6.57 -6.51
N ASN A 141 14.35 -7.74 -5.86
CA ASN A 141 15.09 -7.87 -4.62
C ASN A 141 16.60 -7.89 -4.97
N ARG A 142 17.16 -6.72 -5.30
CA ARG A 142 18.61 -6.55 -5.49
C ARG A 142 19.27 -6.82 -4.14
N LYS A 143 19.85 -8.01 -3.97
CA LYS A 143 20.87 -8.26 -2.94
C LYS A 143 21.95 -7.18 -3.08
N ARG A 144 22.00 -6.22 -2.17
CA ARG A 144 23.20 -5.42 -1.93
C ARG A 144 24.30 -6.38 -1.49
N ARG A 145 25.39 -6.40 -2.26
CA ARG A 145 26.64 -7.07 -1.92
C ARG A 145 27.53 -6.09 -1.17
#